data_AF-A0A5E4D835-F1
#
_entry.id   AF-A0A5E4D835-F1
#
_cell.length_a   1.000
_cell.length_b   1.000
_cell.length_c   1.000
_cell.angle_alpha   90.00
_cell.angle_beta   90.00
_cell.angle_gamma   90.00
#
_symmetry.space_group_name_H-M   'P 1'
#
loop_
_entity.id
_entity.type
_entity.pdbx_description
1 polymer ?
#
loop_
_entity_poly.entity_id
_entity_poly.type
_entity_poly.pdbx_seq_one_letter_code
_entity_poly.pdbx_strand_id
1 'polypeptide(L)'
;MLTRSDGSDQGRDGAVESESGEDDAEDQADDEKRRWKLQVLDLRNVRHNFWRMWSGAVVDACSPEAMKKNQKLKHAPAMAAKLPLNVVIELCFTVRPLDKFQAHLFLWVTQRRDMVHLCCSRLKIFGKPTHHTRKVLRLLQLDSVQKVGVHCTWAPSTLAACAPFLGQMRNLRKLLVSQVREPAHTSPEEQEWLLTQLTSKFLRMDCLRKFCVDAVLLHEDHLEQVLRKLRHLELRGIKLTNLSPEYLKILLETVAATLKSLDLETCRITDSQLQALLPVLSCCSQLRVLSFHGNRISISALRDLLLHTARLSQLSIEL
;
A
#
# COMPACT_ATOMS: atom_id res chain seq x y z
N MET A 1 95.99 -50.09 5.87
CA MET A 1 95.69 -50.11 4.42
C MET A 1 95.02 -48.78 4.11
N LEU A 2 95.81 -47.80 3.64
CA LEU A 2 95.94 -47.43 2.21
C LEU A 2 94.58 -46.90 1.67
N THR A 3 94.37 -45.65 1.24
CA THR A 3 95.22 -44.48 0.92
C THR A 3 94.30 -43.29 0.57
N ARG A 4 94.76 -42.05 0.84
CA ARG A 4 94.69 -40.80 0.01
C ARG A 4 93.31 -40.31 -0.53
N SER A 5 93.01 -39.03 -0.68
CA SER A 5 93.81 -37.80 -0.69
C SER A 5 92.90 -36.57 -0.58
N ASP A 6 93.50 -35.48 -0.10
CA ASP A 6 93.03 -34.09 -0.11
C ASP A 6 92.50 -33.57 -1.46
N GLY A 7 91.69 -32.52 -1.38
CA GLY A 7 91.35 -31.66 -2.52
C GLY A 7 90.51 -30.44 -2.11
N SER A 8 91.18 -29.41 -1.60
CA SER A 8 90.70 -28.03 -1.42
C SER A 8 90.09 -27.45 -2.72
N ASP A 9 89.04 -26.60 -2.65
CA ASP A 9 89.11 -25.21 -3.15
C ASP A 9 87.83 -24.38 -2.88
N GLN A 10 88.02 -23.08 -3.04
CA GLN A 10 87.26 -21.89 -2.68
C GLN A 10 85.88 -21.66 -3.32
N GLY A 11 84.99 -21.02 -2.55
CA GLY A 11 84.31 -19.76 -2.87
C GLY A 11 83.20 -19.71 -3.93
N ARG A 12 81.99 -19.28 -3.54
CA ARG A 12 81.31 -18.04 -3.99
C ARG A 12 79.85 -17.96 -3.55
N ASP A 13 79.43 -16.71 -3.34
CA ASP A 13 78.09 -16.22 -3.04
C ASP A 13 76.96 -16.75 -3.94
N GLY A 14 75.75 -16.82 -3.38
CA GLY A 14 74.52 -17.04 -4.14
C GLY A 14 73.25 -17.07 -3.30
N ALA A 15 72.64 -15.89 -3.15
CA ALA A 15 71.19 -15.61 -3.08
C ALA A 15 70.28 -16.37 -2.09
N VAL A 16 69.84 -15.61 -1.08
CA VAL A 16 68.47 -15.46 -0.54
C VAL A 16 67.36 -16.20 -1.31
N GLU A 17 66.56 -17.00 -0.60
CA GLU A 17 65.09 -16.89 -0.67
C GLU A 17 64.44 -17.47 0.60
N SER A 18 63.61 -16.63 1.21
CA SER A 18 62.96 -16.82 2.49
C SER A 18 61.63 -17.56 2.28
N GLU A 19 61.50 -18.77 2.80
CA GLU A 19 60.21 -19.44 2.94
C GLU A 19 59.43 -18.80 4.09
N SER A 20 58.55 -17.86 3.76
CA SER A 20 57.48 -17.43 4.66
C SER A 20 56.28 -16.93 3.85
N GLY A 21 55.23 -17.74 3.75
CA GLY A 21 53.91 -17.27 3.35
C GLY A 21 53.15 -18.20 2.42
N GLU A 22 52.67 -19.33 2.93
CA GLU A 22 51.64 -20.13 2.23
C GLU A 22 50.42 -20.52 3.08
N ASP A 23 50.34 -20.10 4.36
CA ASP A 23 49.19 -20.45 5.22
C ASP A 23 48.10 -19.35 5.32
N ASP A 24 48.31 -18.16 4.75
CA ASP A 24 47.33 -17.05 4.84
C ASP A 24 46.36 -16.97 3.63
N ALA A 25 46.49 -17.86 2.64
CA ALA A 25 45.73 -17.79 1.39
C ALA A 25 44.41 -18.60 1.41
N GLU A 26 44.27 -19.60 2.28
CA GLU A 26 43.06 -20.44 2.33
C GLU A 26 41.92 -19.83 3.18
N ASP A 27 42.23 -18.97 4.16
CA ASP A 27 41.21 -18.36 5.03
C ASP A 27 40.50 -17.13 4.39
N GLN A 28 41.03 -16.59 3.29
CA GLN A 28 40.40 -15.48 2.55
C GLN A 28 39.44 -15.94 1.44
N ALA A 29 39.46 -17.22 1.07
CA ALA A 29 38.65 -17.75 -0.04
C ALA A 29 37.19 -18.07 0.35
N ASP A 30 36.88 -18.20 1.64
CA ASP A 30 35.54 -18.61 2.09
C ASP A 30 34.63 -17.43 2.52
N ASP A 31 35.20 -16.23 2.74
CA ASP A 31 34.41 -15.03 3.10
C ASP A 31 33.78 -14.34 1.87
N GLU A 32 34.28 -14.59 0.66
CA GLU A 32 33.67 -14.08 -0.59
C GLU A 32 32.38 -14.81 -1.00
N LYS A 33 32.10 -16.01 -0.45
CA LYS A 33 30.97 -16.86 -0.89
C LYS A 33 29.62 -16.55 -0.25
N ARG A 34 29.55 -15.68 0.77
CA ARG A 34 28.28 -15.32 1.44
C ARG A 34 27.64 -14.02 0.93
N ARG A 35 27.66 -13.79 -0.38
CA ARG A 35 26.88 -12.69 -0.98
C ARG A 35 25.38 -13.02 -0.90
N TRP A 36 24.73 -12.52 0.14
CA TRP A 36 23.29 -12.62 0.36
C TRP A 36 22.52 -12.14 -0.88
N LYS A 37 21.84 -13.07 -1.56
CA LYS A 37 21.00 -12.81 -2.76
C LYS A 37 19.60 -12.30 -2.41
N LEU A 38 19.39 -11.81 -1.19
CA LEU A 38 18.07 -11.42 -0.71
C LEU A 38 17.59 -10.17 -1.46
N GLN A 39 16.53 -10.31 -2.24
CA GLN A 39 15.93 -9.21 -3.01
C GLN A 39 14.59 -8.75 -2.44
N VAL A 40 13.91 -9.61 -1.66
CA VAL A 40 12.62 -9.30 -1.05
C VAL A 40 12.64 -9.75 0.41
N LEU A 41 12.32 -8.82 1.31
CA LEU A 41 12.08 -9.07 2.72
C LEU A 41 10.61 -8.77 3.02
N ASP A 42 9.81 -9.81 3.27
CA ASP A 42 8.39 -9.68 3.55
C ASP A 42 8.11 -9.66 5.06
N LEU A 43 7.52 -8.57 5.53
CA LEU A 43 7.23 -8.31 6.94
C LEU A 43 5.71 -8.17 7.20
N ARG A 44 4.84 -8.52 6.24
CA ARG A 44 3.38 -8.27 6.28
C ARG A 44 2.60 -8.98 7.39
N ASN A 45 3.17 -9.98 8.05
CA ASN A 45 2.45 -10.76 9.07
C ASN A 45 3.31 -11.12 10.29
N VAL A 46 4.34 -10.30 10.54
CA VAL A 46 5.22 -10.52 11.69
C VAL A 46 4.52 -9.98 12.93
N ARG A 47 4.22 -10.86 13.89
CA ARG A 47 3.47 -10.49 15.10
C ARG A 47 4.15 -9.31 15.81
N HIS A 48 3.36 -8.35 16.32
CA HIS A 48 3.89 -7.16 17.01
C HIS A 48 4.88 -7.48 18.15
N ASN A 49 4.74 -8.64 18.81
CA ASN A 49 5.63 -9.10 19.87
C ASN A 49 6.97 -9.66 19.35
N PHE A 50 7.04 -10.16 18.12
CA PHE A 50 8.29 -10.59 17.50
C PHE A 50 9.29 -9.43 17.45
N TRP A 51 8.84 -8.27 16.99
CA TRP A 51 9.69 -7.07 16.95
C TRP A 51 9.97 -6.48 18.32
N ARG A 52 9.02 -6.55 19.25
CA ARG A 52 9.24 -6.07 20.63
C ARG A 52 10.37 -6.85 21.31
N MET A 53 10.39 -8.17 21.10
CA MET A 53 11.43 -9.09 21.61
C MET A 53 12.81 -8.78 21.03
N TRP A 54 12.89 -8.43 19.74
CA TRP A 54 14.16 -8.14 19.06
C TRP A 54 14.60 -6.68 19.24
N SER A 55 13.68 -5.74 19.46
CA SER A 55 13.99 -4.32 19.67
C SER A 55 14.73 -4.03 20.99
N GLY A 56 14.73 -4.98 21.94
CA GLY A 56 15.47 -4.88 23.19
C GLY A 56 16.92 -5.37 23.11
N ALA A 57 17.23 -6.26 22.15
CA ALA A 57 18.57 -6.87 22.01
C ALA A 57 19.41 -6.23 20.88
N VAL A 58 18.81 -5.42 20.01
CA VAL A 58 19.45 -4.89 18.78
C VAL A 58 20.04 -3.48 18.99
N VAL A 59 20.27 -3.06 20.24
CA VAL A 59 20.86 -1.74 20.52
C VAL A 59 22.35 -1.69 20.09
N ASP A 60 23.03 -2.84 20.00
CA ASP A 60 24.45 -2.91 19.60
C ASP A 60 24.72 -3.32 18.14
N ALA A 61 23.72 -3.78 17.38
CA ALA A 61 23.99 -4.31 16.03
C ALA A 61 24.13 -3.23 14.93
N CYS A 62 23.80 -1.97 15.23
CA CYS A 62 23.94 -0.84 14.30
C CYS A 62 24.82 0.27 14.89
N SER A 63 26.08 -0.01 15.20
CA SER A 63 27.06 1.06 15.42
C SER A 63 27.27 1.86 14.12
N PRO A 64 27.27 3.21 14.17
CA PRO A 64 27.65 4.08 13.05
C PRO A 64 29.03 3.74 12.44
N GLU A 65 29.93 3.11 13.21
CA GLU A 65 31.27 2.74 12.78
C GLU A 65 31.26 1.54 11.82
N ALA A 66 30.36 0.58 12.02
CA ALA A 66 30.15 -0.55 11.10
C ALA A 66 29.59 -0.06 9.75
N MET A 67 28.82 1.03 9.74
CA MET A 67 28.29 1.64 8.52
C MET A 67 29.35 2.45 7.75
N LYS A 68 30.30 3.10 8.44
CA LYS A 68 31.45 3.78 7.80
C LYS A 68 32.44 2.79 7.17
N LYS A 69 32.66 1.62 7.78
CA LYS A 69 33.52 0.56 7.19
C LYS A 69 33.03 0.12 5.80
N ASN A 70 31.71 0.00 5.60
CA ASN A 70 31.13 -0.35 4.30
C ASN A 70 31.24 0.76 3.23
N GLN A 71 31.45 2.02 3.63
CA GLN A 71 31.68 3.12 2.68
C GLN A 71 33.13 3.24 2.20
N LYS A 72 34.11 2.68 2.94
CA LYS A 72 35.54 2.72 2.57
C LYS A 72 35.94 1.70 1.49
N LEU A 73 35.08 0.73 1.14
CA LEU A 73 35.28 -0.20 0.01
C LEU A 73 34.89 0.45 -1.35
N LYS A 74 35.37 1.66 -1.63
CA LYS A 74 34.94 2.47 -2.80
C LYS A 74 35.90 2.46 -4.00
N HIS A 75 36.86 1.53 -4.05
CA HIS A 75 37.71 1.35 -5.23
C HIS A 75 37.67 -0.12 -5.69
N ALA A 76 36.57 -0.51 -6.32
CA ALA A 76 36.49 -1.66 -7.21
C ALA A 76 35.77 -1.20 -8.50
N PRO A 77 36.21 -1.65 -9.70
CA PRO A 77 35.73 -1.13 -10.97
C PRO A 77 34.28 -1.52 -11.23
N ALA A 78 33.52 -0.58 -11.82
CA ALA A 78 32.20 -0.71 -12.43
C ALA A 78 31.33 -1.87 -11.90
N MET A 79 30.75 -1.67 -10.71
CA MET A 79 29.89 -2.64 -10.05
C MET A 79 28.66 -2.98 -10.91
N ALA A 80 28.49 -4.27 -11.20
CA ALA A 80 27.22 -4.86 -11.59
C ALA A 80 26.09 -4.26 -10.74
N ALA A 81 25.05 -3.73 -11.40
CA ALA A 81 23.92 -3.09 -10.74
C ALA A 81 23.31 -4.04 -9.70
N LYS A 82 23.67 -3.86 -8.42
CA LYS A 82 23.07 -4.62 -7.31
C LYS A 82 21.60 -4.24 -7.27
N LEU A 83 20.72 -5.22 -7.47
CA LEU A 83 19.28 -5.02 -7.39
C LEU A 83 18.90 -4.48 -5.99
N PRO A 84 18.06 -3.45 -5.90
CA PRO A 84 17.64 -2.90 -4.62
C PRO A 84 16.81 -3.91 -3.84
N LEU A 85 17.01 -3.95 -2.52
CA LEU A 85 16.26 -4.81 -1.61
C LEU A 85 14.86 -4.23 -1.40
N ASN A 86 13.83 -5.00 -1.74
CA ASN A 86 12.44 -4.64 -1.52
C ASN A 86 11.97 -5.12 -0.15
N VAL A 87 11.59 -4.21 0.74
CA VAL A 87 10.97 -4.53 2.02
C VAL A 87 9.46 -4.35 1.90
N VAL A 88 8.70 -5.42 2.06
CA VAL A 88 7.24 -5.40 1.95
C VAL A 88 6.61 -5.37 3.33
N ILE A 89 5.78 -4.36 3.59
CA ILE A 89 5.07 -4.19 4.88
C ILE A 89 3.58 -3.93 4.66
N GLU A 90 2.78 -4.14 5.72
CA GLU A 90 1.46 -3.53 5.84
C GLU A 90 1.57 -2.37 6.83
N LEU A 91 1.02 -1.20 6.47
CA LEU A 91 1.12 0.00 7.29
C LEU A 91 -0.22 0.43 7.84
N CYS A 92 -0.22 0.76 9.13
CA CYS A 92 -1.34 1.38 9.82
C CYS A 92 -0.86 2.67 10.45
N PHE A 93 -1.29 3.82 9.91
CA PHE A 93 -1.12 5.10 10.58
C PHE A 93 -2.24 5.23 11.60
N THR A 94 -1.88 5.27 12.88
CA THR A 94 -2.84 5.54 13.95
C THR A 94 -2.50 6.87 14.60
N VAL A 95 -3.40 7.38 15.44
CA VAL A 95 -3.11 8.55 16.30
C VAL A 95 -1.91 8.26 17.23
N ARG A 96 -1.63 6.99 17.53
CA ARG A 96 -0.50 6.61 18.38
C ARG A 96 0.82 6.79 17.65
N PRO A 97 1.90 7.14 18.37
CA PRO A 97 3.22 7.20 17.78
C PRO A 97 3.62 5.85 17.18
N LEU A 98 4.52 5.89 16.19
CA LEU A 98 5.14 4.70 15.64
C LEU A 98 5.76 3.88 16.78
N ASP A 99 5.66 2.56 16.68
CA ASP A 99 6.43 1.71 17.56
C ASP A 99 7.93 1.86 17.28
N LYS A 100 8.76 1.41 18.24
CA LYS A 100 10.22 1.49 18.11
C LYS A 100 10.69 0.86 16.81
N PHE A 101 10.13 -0.28 16.42
CA PHE A 101 10.53 -0.98 15.21
C PHE A 101 10.25 -0.16 13.94
N GLN A 102 9.04 0.40 13.80
CA GLN A 102 8.67 1.25 12.67
C GLN A 102 9.59 2.47 12.58
N ALA A 103 9.92 3.10 13.71
CA ALA A 103 10.85 4.23 13.73
C ALA A 103 12.25 3.84 13.21
N HIS A 104 12.79 2.70 13.67
CA HIS A 104 14.10 2.20 13.21
C HIS A 104 14.07 1.81 11.73
N LEU A 105 13.01 1.12 11.30
CA LEU A 105 12.84 0.70 9.90
C LEU A 105 12.83 1.93 8.98
N PHE A 106 12.03 2.95 9.29
CA PHE A 106 11.97 4.14 8.44
C PHE A 106 13.28 4.93 8.45
N LEU A 107 13.99 4.99 9.59
CA LEU A 107 15.31 5.60 9.65
C LEU A 107 16.31 4.86 8.73
N TRP A 108 16.33 3.53 8.83
CA TRP A 108 17.20 2.67 8.02
C TRP A 108 16.90 2.79 6.51
N VAL A 109 15.62 2.77 6.12
CA VAL A 109 15.20 3.02 4.72
C VAL A 109 15.62 4.42 4.26
N THR A 110 15.47 5.43 5.13
CA THR A 110 15.84 6.82 4.79
C THR A 110 17.34 6.95 4.49
N GLN A 111 18.18 6.23 5.25
CA GLN A 111 19.65 6.25 5.06
C GLN A 111 20.11 5.45 3.83
N ARG A 112 19.28 4.54 3.30
CA ARG A 112 19.64 3.60 2.23
C ARG A 112 18.70 3.67 1.04
N ARG A 113 18.16 4.86 0.73
CA ARG A 113 17.13 5.05 -0.32
C ARG A 113 17.49 4.47 -1.69
N ASP A 114 18.77 4.45 -2.05
CA ASP A 114 19.22 3.95 -3.36
C ASP A 114 19.31 2.41 -3.41
N MET A 115 19.38 1.76 -2.26
CA MET A 115 19.61 0.31 -2.13
C MET A 115 18.41 -0.43 -1.53
N VAL A 116 17.46 0.30 -0.93
CA VAL A 116 16.33 -0.25 -0.22
C VAL A 116 15.05 0.45 -0.67
N HIS A 117 14.10 -0.36 -1.11
CA HIS A 117 12.78 0.08 -1.49
C HIS A 117 11.75 -0.41 -0.51
N LEU A 118 10.93 0.52 -0.01
CA LEU A 118 9.88 0.19 0.94
C LEU A 118 8.54 0.08 0.22
N CYS A 119 8.03 -1.14 0.12
CA CYS A 119 6.79 -1.48 -0.55
C CYS A 119 5.69 -1.68 0.49
N CYS A 120 4.49 -1.17 0.20
CA CYS A 120 3.34 -1.30 1.07
C CYS A 120 2.14 -1.74 0.27
N SER A 121 1.66 -2.97 0.47
CA SER A 121 0.50 -3.47 -0.29
C SER A 121 -0.84 -2.99 0.25
N ARG A 122 -0.90 -2.73 1.56
CA ARG A 122 -2.10 -2.29 2.28
C ARG A 122 -1.76 -1.17 3.25
N LEU A 123 -2.45 -0.05 3.07
CA LEU A 123 -2.36 1.12 3.92
C LEU A 123 -3.67 1.34 4.67
N LYS A 124 -3.61 1.47 5.99
CA LYS A 124 -4.74 1.92 6.81
C LYS A 124 -4.41 3.24 7.49
N ILE A 125 -5.39 4.15 7.54
CA ILE A 125 -5.25 5.47 8.15
C ILE A 125 -6.35 5.65 9.18
N PHE A 126 -5.97 5.73 10.44
CA PHE A 126 -6.81 5.95 11.62
C PHE A 126 -6.41 7.30 12.24
N GLY A 127 -6.83 8.40 11.62
CA GLY A 127 -6.58 9.76 12.06
C GLY A 127 -6.22 10.72 10.92
N LYS A 128 -6.15 12.01 11.23
CA LYS A 128 -5.71 13.03 10.25
C LYS A 128 -4.23 12.79 9.89
N PRO A 129 -3.87 12.72 8.60
CA PRO A 129 -2.48 12.61 8.17
C PRO A 129 -1.65 13.78 8.71
N THR A 130 -0.61 13.45 9.47
CA THR A 130 0.33 14.43 10.03
C THR A 130 1.48 14.71 9.06
N HIS A 131 2.33 15.69 9.39
CA HIS A 131 3.59 15.89 8.66
C HIS A 131 4.43 14.60 8.60
N HIS A 132 4.44 13.84 9.69
CA HIS A 132 5.12 12.56 9.76
C HIS A 132 4.51 11.52 8.81
N THR A 133 3.18 11.39 8.76
CA THR A 133 2.47 10.52 7.80
C THR A 133 2.91 10.84 6.37
N ARG A 134 2.95 12.12 5.99
CA ARG A 134 3.39 12.54 4.65
C ARG A 134 4.85 12.20 4.39
N LYS A 135 5.73 12.34 5.39
CA LYS A 135 7.15 11.95 5.26
C LYS A 135 7.30 10.45 5.00
N VAL A 136 6.53 9.61 5.71
CA VAL A 136 6.52 8.16 5.47
C VAL A 136 5.95 7.82 4.10
N LEU A 137 4.86 8.45 3.67
CA LEU A 137 4.30 8.24 2.32
C LEU A 137 5.33 8.54 1.21
N ARG A 138 6.20 9.54 1.39
CA ARG A 138 7.31 9.86 0.45
C ARG A 138 8.48 8.87 0.50
N LEU A 139 8.53 7.97 1.48
CA LEU A 139 9.50 6.88 1.54
C LEU A 139 8.98 5.61 0.86
N LEU A 140 7.66 5.51 0.65
CA LEU A 140 7.04 4.34 0.06
C LEU A 140 7.12 4.36 -1.46
N GLN A 141 7.30 3.18 -2.04
CA GLN A 141 6.94 2.93 -3.44
C GLN A 141 5.40 2.90 -3.56
N LEU A 142 4.80 4.05 -3.88
CA LEU A 142 3.34 4.19 -3.92
C LEU A 142 2.68 3.30 -4.99
N ASP A 143 3.39 2.96 -6.06
CA ASP A 143 2.92 2.01 -7.07
C ASP A 143 2.71 0.59 -6.51
N SER A 144 3.33 0.23 -5.38
CA SER A 144 3.11 -1.08 -4.73
C SER A 144 1.78 -1.16 -3.96
N VAL A 145 1.10 -0.02 -3.73
CA VAL A 145 -0.11 0.05 -2.92
C VAL A 145 -1.33 -0.44 -3.70
N GLN A 146 -2.01 -1.45 -3.14
CA GLN A 146 -3.19 -2.05 -3.75
C GLN A 146 -4.48 -1.74 -2.99
N LYS A 147 -4.38 -1.50 -1.68
CA LYS A 147 -5.54 -1.27 -0.81
C LYS A 147 -5.26 -0.10 0.13
N VAL A 148 -6.12 0.91 0.12
CA VAL A 148 -6.11 2.02 1.08
C VAL A 148 -7.43 2.01 1.84
N GLY A 149 -7.36 2.00 3.16
CA GLY A 149 -8.50 2.16 4.05
C GLY A 149 -8.32 3.37 4.96
N VAL A 150 -9.13 4.39 4.78
CA VAL A 150 -9.23 5.54 5.66
C VAL A 150 -10.40 5.27 6.61
N HIS A 151 -10.09 5.13 7.89
CA HIS A 151 -10.99 4.71 8.97
C HIS A 151 -11.26 5.86 9.96
N CYS A 152 -11.25 7.09 9.49
CA CYS A 152 -11.43 8.28 10.30
C CYS A 152 -12.07 9.40 9.49
N THR A 153 -12.71 10.34 10.19
CA THR A 153 -13.35 11.47 9.53
C THR A 153 -12.33 12.39 8.88
N TRP A 154 -12.33 12.45 7.55
CA TRP A 154 -11.57 13.43 6.79
C TRP A 154 -12.45 14.62 6.46
N ALA A 155 -11.93 15.83 6.67
CA ALA A 155 -12.47 16.99 6.00
C ALA A 155 -12.11 16.91 4.50
N PRO A 156 -12.91 17.51 3.60
CA PRO A 156 -12.61 17.60 2.17
C PRO A 156 -11.18 18.11 1.89
N SER A 157 -10.73 19.12 2.66
CA SER A 157 -9.36 19.64 2.60
C SER A 157 -8.27 18.62 2.95
N THR A 158 -8.56 17.69 3.86
CA THR A 158 -7.62 16.62 4.23
C THR A 158 -7.52 15.58 3.11
N LEU A 159 -8.64 15.24 2.49
CA LEU A 159 -8.69 14.35 1.36
C LEU A 159 -7.94 14.96 0.15
N ALA A 160 -8.17 16.24 -0.15
CA ALA A 160 -7.44 16.95 -1.20
C ALA A 160 -5.93 17.05 -0.93
N ALA A 161 -5.51 17.30 0.32
CA ALA A 161 -4.10 17.27 0.71
C ALA A 161 -3.45 15.88 0.54
N CYS A 162 -4.26 14.81 0.53
CA CYS A 162 -3.80 13.44 0.29
C CYS A 162 -3.93 12.99 -1.17
N ALA A 163 -4.70 13.70 -1.99
CA ALA A 163 -4.95 13.38 -3.39
C ALA A 163 -3.67 13.20 -4.23
N PRO A 164 -2.59 14.00 -4.04
CA PRO A 164 -1.34 13.77 -4.77
C PRO A 164 -0.72 12.39 -4.51
N PHE A 165 -0.82 11.88 -3.28
CA PHE A 165 -0.30 10.55 -2.94
C PHE A 165 -1.20 9.45 -3.51
N LEU A 166 -2.52 9.61 -3.41
CA LEU A 166 -3.48 8.65 -3.96
C LEU A 166 -3.36 8.54 -5.48
N GLY A 167 -3.22 9.67 -6.19
CA GLY A 167 -3.04 9.69 -7.64
C GLY A 167 -1.71 9.11 -8.14
N GLN A 168 -0.74 8.88 -7.27
CA GLN A 168 0.50 8.16 -7.58
C GLN A 168 0.39 6.65 -7.37
N MET A 169 -0.68 6.16 -6.74
CA MET A 169 -0.88 4.72 -6.49
C MET A 169 -1.53 4.05 -7.72
N ARG A 170 -0.74 3.84 -8.79
CA ARG A 170 -1.26 3.36 -10.09
C ARG A 170 -1.91 1.97 -10.01
N ASN A 171 -1.48 1.14 -9.06
CA ASN A 171 -2.01 -0.20 -8.86
C ASN A 171 -3.10 -0.28 -7.77
N LEU A 172 -3.66 0.86 -7.34
CA LEU A 172 -4.70 0.85 -6.31
C LEU A 172 -5.97 0.18 -6.81
N ARG A 173 -6.36 -0.92 -6.16
CA ARG A 173 -7.54 -1.72 -6.50
C ARG A 173 -8.72 -1.46 -5.58
N LYS A 174 -8.45 -1.11 -4.33
CA LYS A 174 -9.47 -0.82 -3.32
C LYS A 174 -9.14 0.48 -2.59
N LEU A 175 -10.07 1.42 -2.63
CA LEU A 175 -10.04 2.61 -1.80
C LEU A 175 -11.31 2.65 -0.96
N LEU A 176 -11.12 2.61 0.34
CA LEU A 176 -12.19 2.77 1.31
C LEU A 176 -11.96 4.08 2.06
N VAL A 177 -12.91 5.00 1.96
CA VAL A 177 -12.92 6.27 2.68
C VAL A 177 -14.17 6.31 3.54
N SER A 178 -14.03 5.99 4.83
CA SER A 178 -15.15 6.04 5.78
C SER A 178 -15.33 7.45 6.34
N GLN A 179 -16.57 7.95 6.33
CA GLN A 179 -17.01 9.18 7.00
C GLN A 179 -16.29 10.46 6.59
N VAL A 180 -16.45 10.92 5.35
CA VAL A 180 -16.14 12.32 5.05
C VAL A 180 -17.29 13.18 5.60
N ARG A 181 -17.01 14.11 6.52
CA ARG A 181 -18.02 15.08 6.97
C ARG A 181 -17.75 16.42 6.32
N GLU A 182 -18.81 17.07 5.85
CA GLU A 182 -18.77 18.48 5.48
C GLU A 182 -18.34 19.30 6.71
N PRO A 183 -17.37 20.20 6.57
CA PRO A 183 -17.21 21.29 7.52
C PRO A 183 -18.45 22.17 7.42
N ALA A 184 -19.00 22.61 8.56
CA ALA A 184 -20.23 23.40 8.60
C ALA A 184 -20.18 24.75 7.84
N HIS A 185 -19.02 25.15 7.31
CA HIS A 185 -18.75 26.49 6.76
C HIS A 185 -17.81 26.49 5.54
N THR A 186 -17.85 25.48 4.67
CA THR A 186 -17.07 25.53 3.41
C THR A 186 -17.86 26.29 2.35
N SER A 187 -17.23 27.26 1.68
CA SER A 187 -17.89 27.98 0.58
C SER A 187 -18.07 27.05 -0.64
N PRO A 188 -19.08 27.28 -1.49
CA PRO A 188 -19.28 26.49 -2.71
C PRO A 188 -18.04 26.46 -3.63
N GLU A 189 -17.32 27.58 -3.73
CA GLU A 189 -16.07 27.70 -4.52
C GLU A 189 -14.96 26.77 -4.00
N GLU A 190 -14.77 26.70 -2.67
CA GLU A 190 -13.80 25.81 -2.06
C GLU A 190 -14.18 24.34 -2.28
N GLN A 191 -15.48 24.02 -2.23
CA GLN A 191 -15.96 22.67 -2.52
C GLN A 191 -15.65 22.29 -3.96
N GLU A 192 -16.01 23.11 -4.93
CA GLU A 192 -15.77 22.85 -6.36
C GLU A 192 -14.27 22.70 -6.67
N TRP A 193 -13.42 23.53 -6.07
CA TRP A 193 -11.96 23.40 -6.19
C TRP A 193 -11.45 22.06 -5.65
N LEU A 194 -11.92 21.64 -4.46
CA LEU A 194 -11.53 20.37 -3.84
C LEU A 194 -12.00 19.18 -4.68
N LEU A 195 -13.21 19.24 -5.23
CA LEU A 195 -13.76 18.20 -6.11
C LEU A 195 -13.00 18.09 -7.41
N THR A 196 -12.62 19.21 -8.02
CA THR A 196 -11.80 19.24 -9.23
C THR A 196 -10.43 18.63 -8.97
N GLN A 197 -9.78 18.98 -7.85
CA GLN A 197 -8.50 18.39 -7.47
C GLN A 197 -8.62 16.89 -7.28
N LEU A 198 -9.64 16.42 -6.56
CA LEU A 198 -9.85 15.00 -6.32
C LEU A 198 -10.09 14.25 -7.62
N THR A 199 -11.03 14.71 -8.42
CA THR A 199 -11.40 14.13 -9.70
C THR A 199 -10.17 14.00 -10.61
N SER A 200 -9.39 15.07 -10.77
CA SER A 200 -8.20 15.06 -11.63
C SER A 200 -7.15 13.99 -11.23
N LYS A 201 -7.07 13.66 -9.94
CA LYS A 201 -6.14 12.62 -9.43
C LYS A 201 -6.75 11.23 -9.52
N PHE A 202 -8.05 11.10 -9.26
CA PHE A 202 -8.77 9.84 -9.39
C PHE A 202 -8.87 9.35 -10.84
N LEU A 203 -8.96 10.26 -11.80
CA LEU A 203 -8.93 9.92 -13.24
C LEU A 203 -7.67 9.15 -13.66
N ARG A 204 -6.57 9.32 -12.92
CA ARG A 204 -5.29 8.62 -13.16
C ARG A 204 -5.26 7.20 -12.59
N MET A 205 -6.32 6.78 -11.88
CA MET A 205 -6.39 5.50 -11.19
C MET A 205 -7.13 4.46 -12.03
N ASP A 206 -6.47 3.97 -13.09
CA ASP A 206 -7.07 3.01 -14.03
C ASP A 206 -7.39 1.64 -13.43
N CYS A 207 -6.79 1.31 -12.27
CA CYS A 207 -6.92 0.01 -11.62
C CYS A 207 -7.98 -0.05 -10.51
N LEU A 208 -8.69 1.04 -10.22
CA LEU A 208 -9.63 1.08 -9.09
C LEU A 208 -10.84 0.19 -9.36
N ARG A 209 -11.03 -0.85 -8.53
CA ARG A 209 -12.13 -1.82 -8.69
C ARG A 209 -13.18 -1.70 -7.59
N LYS A 210 -12.77 -1.29 -6.40
CA LYS A 210 -13.59 -1.18 -5.19
C LYS A 210 -13.48 0.22 -4.61
N PHE A 211 -14.61 0.89 -4.45
CA PHE A 211 -14.69 2.24 -3.88
C PHE A 211 -15.80 2.28 -2.82
N CYS A 212 -15.49 2.88 -1.68
CA CYS A 212 -16.43 3.15 -0.60
C CYS A 212 -16.26 4.60 -0.18
N VAL A 213 -17.33 5.40 -0.26
CA VAL A 213 -17.35 6.81 0.11
C VAL A 213 -18.61 7.10 0.91
N ASP A 214 -18.43 7.83 2.01
CA ASP A 214 -19.54 8.47 2.73
C ASP A 214 -19.90 9.79 2.04
N ALA A 215 -21.20 10.03 1.89
CA ALA A 215 -21.82 10.64 0.71
C ALA A 215 -21.58 12.14 0.48
N VAL A 216 -20.79 12.79 1.32
CA VAL A 216 -20.76 14.26 1.45
C VAL A 216 -19.82 14.93 0.43
N LEU A 217 -19.49 14.27 -0.69
CA LEU A 217 -18.51 14.78 -1.66
C LEU A 217 -18.90 14.60 -3.13
N LEU A 218 -20.06 14.06 -3.49
CA LEU A 218 -20.37 13.84 -4.91
C LEU A 218 -21.40 14.88 -5.36
N HIS A 219 -20.92 16.02 -5.88
CA HIS A 219 -21.72 16.86 -6.77
C HIS A 219 -21.52 16.39 -8.22
N GLU A 220 -22.56 16.55 -9.03
CA GLU A 220 -23.01 15.60 -10.06
C GLU A 220 -22.01 15.32 -11.20
N ASP A 221 -21.15 16.26 -11.60
CA ASP A 221 -20.51 16.13 -12.93
C ASP A 221 -19.08 15.55 -12.94
N HIS A 222 -18.31 15.75 -11.87
CA HIS A 222 -16.87 15.48 -11.92
C HIS A 222 -16.50 14.03 -11.55
N LEU A 223 -17.17 13.45 -10.57
CA LEU A 223 -16.90 12.07 -10.15
C LEU A 223 -17.44 11.02 -11.13
N GLU A 224 -18.29 11.41 -12.08
CA GLU A 224 -18.82 10.46 -13.05
C GLU A 224 -17.72 9.72 -13.81
N GLN A 225 -16.71 10.48 -14.27
CA GLN A 225 -15.63 9.92 -15.08
C GLN A 225 -14.75 8.95 -14.27
N VAL A 226 -14.60 9.18 -12.96
CA VAL A 226 -13.87 8.30 -12.05
C VAL A 226 -14.67 7.00 -11.81
N LEU A 227 -15.97 7.16 -11.59
CA LEU A 227 -16.86 6.07 -11.19
C LEU A 227 -17.23 5.17 -12.37
N ARG A 228 -17.23 5.67 -13.62
CA ARG A 228 -17.52 4.88 -14.83
C ARG A 228 -16.67 3.60 -14.97
N LYS A 229 -15.47 3.54 -14.40
CA LYS A 229 -14.60 2.35 -14.44
C LYS A 229 -14.85 1.36 -13.29
N LEU A 230 -15.69 1.72 -12.32
CA LEU A 230 -15.88 0.97 -11.09
C LEU A 230 -16.70 -0.30 -11.31
N ARG A 231 -16.20 -1.43 -10.80
CA ARG A 231 -16.88 -2.74 -10.90
C ARG A 231 -17.56 -3.16 -9.61
N HIS A 232 -17.11 -2.62 -8.48
CA HIS A 232 -17.63 -2.99 -7.16
C HIS A 232 -17.80 -1.71 -6.33
N LEU A 233 -19.03 -1.44 -5.91
CA LEU A 233 -19.37 -0.33 -5.02
C LEU A 233 -19.72 -0.91 -3.66
N GLU A 234 -18.98 -0.52 -2.62
CA GLU A 234 -19.24 -0.96 -1.25
C GLU A 234 -19.69 0.26 -0.43
N LEU A 235 -20.95 0.29 0.00
CA LEU A 235 -21.51 1.34 0.88
C LEU A 235 -21.82 0.81 2.28
N ARG A 236 -21.35 -0.39 2.63
CA ARG A 236 -21.62 -1.07 3.90
C ARG A 236 -21.50 -0.14 5.11
N GLY A 237 -22.55 -0.12 5.93
CA GLY A 237 -22.60 0.62 7.19
C GLY A 237 -22.87 2.12 7.04
N ILE A 238 -22.99 2.63 5.82
CA ILE A 238 -23.43 4.00 5.56
C ILE A 238 -24.94 4.06 5.71
N LYS A 239 -25.44 4.92 6.59
CA LYS A 239 -26.89 5.11 6.78
C LYS A 239 -27.48 5.79 5.55
N LEU A 240 -28.05 5.02 4.63
CA LEU A 240 -28.66 5.55 3.41
C LEU A 240 -29.88 6.44 3.70
N THR A 241 -30.50 6.32 4.88
CA THR A 241 -31.54 7.26 5.35
C THR A 241 -31.06 8.70 5.50
N ASN A 242 -29.75 8.92 5.62
CA ASN A 242 -29.17 10.25 5.71
C ASN A 242 -28.85 10.85 4.33
N LEU A 243 -29.02 10.06 3.26
CA LEU A 243 -28.73 10.45 1.89
C LEU A 243 -30.02 10.75 1.16
N SER A 244 -30.01 11.74 0.26
CA SER A 244 -31.13 11.93 -0.64
C SER A 244 -31.23 10.72 -1.58
N PRO A 245 -32.45 10.22 -1.85
CA PRO A 245 -32.67 9.17 -2.85
C PRO A 245 -32.13 9.56 -4.24
N GLU A 246 -32.23 10.84 -4.60
CA GLU A 246 -31.73 11.40 -5.86
C GLU A 246 -30.23 11.21 -6.02
N TYR A 247 -29.46 11.43 -4.93
CA TYR A 247 -28.02 11.22 -4.95
C TYR A 247 -27.65 9.76 -5.23
N LEU A 248 -28.32 8.82 -4.57
CA LEU A 248 -28.05 7.39 -4.76
C LEU A 248 -28.43 6.94 -6.17
N LYS A 249 -29.50 7.51 -6.71
CA LYS A 249 -29.93 7.27 -8.08
C LYS A 249 -28.83 7.67 -9.06
N ILE A 250 -28.33 8.90 -8.97
CA ILE A 250 -27.28 9.43 -9.86
C ILE A 250 -26.01 8.61 -9.74
N LEU A 251 -25.56 8.33 -8.50
CA LEU A 251 -24.38 7.51 -8.24
C LEU A 251 -24.48 6.14 -8.92
N LEU A 252 -25.64 5.47 -8.81
CA LEU A 252 -25.86 4.18 -9.42
C LEU A 252 -26.02 4.27 -10.96
N GLU A 253 -26.64 5.32 -11.48
CA GLU A 253 -26.76 5.57 -12.93
C GLU A 253 -25.39 5.73 -13.59
N THR A 254 -24.51 6.51 -12.96
CA THR A 254 -23.13 6.71 -13.39
C THR A 254 -22.36 5.38 -13.55
N VAL A 255 -22.58 4.43 -12.64
CA VAL A 255 -21.85 3.15 -12.62
C VAL A 255 -22.64 1.99 -13.24
N ALA A 256 -23.88 2.21 -13.66
CA ALA A 256 -24.79 1.13 -14.08
C ALA A 256 -24.20 0.25 -15.18
N ALA A 257 -23.48 0.84 -16.13
CA ALA A 257 -22.89 0.13 -17.25
C ALA A 257 -21.76 -0.83 -16.85
N THR A 258 -21.08 -0.62 -15.72
CA THR A 258 -19.85 -1.35 -15.33
C THR A 258 -19.93 -2.06 -13.98
N LEU A 259 -20.92 -1.74 -13.16
CA LEU A 259 -21.11 -2.30 -11.83
C LEU A 259 -21.43 -3.80 -11.90
N LYS A 260 -20.60 -4.60 -11.22
CA LYS A 260 -20.76 -6.05 -11.06
C LYS A 260 -21.17 -6.46 -9.66
N SER A 261 -20.90 -5.62 -8.67
CA SER A 261 -21.19 -5.90 -7.27
C SER A 261 -21.57 -4.62 -6.54
N LEU A 262 -22.68 -4.67 -5.82
CA LEU A 262 -23.17 -3.60 -4.96
C LEU A 262 -23.37 -4.17 -3.55
N ASP A 263 -22.58 -3.68 -2.59
CA ASP A 263 -22.69 -4.06 -1.18
C ASP A 263 -23.35 -2.90 -0.41
N LEU A 264 -24.56 -3.15 0.07
CA LEU A 264 -25.39 -2.23 0.85
C LEU A 264 -25.67 -2.80 2.25
N GLU A 265 -24.79 -3.64 2.78
CA GLU A 265 -25.01 -4.28 4.08
C GLU A 265 -25.03 -3.26 5.23
N THR A 266 -25.93 -3.45 6.20
CA THR A 266 -26.09 -2.61 7.41
C THR A 266 -26.33 -1.12 7.12
N CYS A 267 -26.94 -0.81 5.98
CA CYS A 267 -27.15 0.55 5.49
C CYS A 267 -28.44 1.24 6.00
N ARG A 268 -29.25 0.55 6.79
CA ARG A 268 -30.59 1.00 7.24
C ARG A 268 -31.54 1.39 6.08
N ILE A 269 -31.43 0.71 4.94
CA ILE A 269 -32.34 0.91 3.81
C ILE A 269 -33.78 0.65 4.23
N THR A 270 -34.67 1.53 3.80
CA THR A 270 -36.13 1.38 3.92
C THR A 270 -36.72 0.89 2.59
N ASP A 271 -37.92 0.31 2.64
CA ASP A 271 -38.60 -0.19 1.45
C ASP A 271 -38.80 0.89 0.37
N SER A 272 -39.16 2.10 0.78
CA SER A 272 -39.35 3.23 -0.15
C SER A 272 -38.04 3.63 -0.84
N GLN A 273 -36.93 3.64 -0.11
CA GLN A 273 -35.61 3.89 -0.70
C GLN A 273 -35.22 2.78 -1.67
N LEU A 274 -35.45 1.51 -1.32
CA LEU A 274 -35.18 0.41 -2.25
C LEU A 274 -36.02 0.54 -3.52
N GLN A 275 -37.32 0.82 -3.38
CA GLN A 275 -38.24 1.04 -4.51
C GLN A 275 -37.77 2.18 -5.42
N ALA A 276 -37.28 3.29 -4.86
CA ALA A 276 -36.73 4.40 -5.63
C ALA A 276 -35.48 4.02 -6.44
N LEU A 277 -34.70 3.03 -5.99
CA LEU A 277 -33.50 2.56 -6.66
C LEU A 277 -33.76 1.44 -7.70
N LEU A 278 -34.92 0.79 -7.66
CA LEU A 278 -35.26 -0.31 -8.58
C LEU A 278 -35.07 0.03 -10.07
N PRO A 279 -35.51 1.20 -10.57
CA PRO A 279 -35.32 1.55 -11.98
C PRO A 279 -33.85 1.53 -12.39
N VAL A 280 -32.97 2.09 -11.56
CA VAL A 280 -31.53 2.16 -11.86
C VAL A 280 -30.86 0.79 -11.72
N LEU A 281 -31.27 0.00 -10.72
CA LEU A 281 -30.78 -1.37 -10.57
C LEU A 281 -31.13 -2.23 -11.80
N SER A 282 -32.30 -2.02 -12.41
CA SER A 282 -32.67 -2.71 -13.64
C SER A 282 -31.78 -2.35 -14.84
N CYS A 283 -31.17 -1.16 -14.83
CA CYS A 283 -30.20 -0.71 -15.84
C CYS A 283 -28.80 -1.30 -15.63
N CYS A 284 -28.51 -1.88 -14.46
CA CYS A 284 -27.21 -2.45 -14.11
C CYS A 284 -27.02 -3.84 -14.74
N SER A 285 -26.92 -3.92 -16.07
CA SER A 285 -26.85 -5.17 -16.85
C SER A 285 -25.68 -6.11 -16.49
N GLN A 286 -24.60 -5.57 -15.91
CA GLN A 286 -23.44 -6.36 -15.48
C GLN A 286 -23.50 -6.78 -14.01
N LEU A 287 -24.53 -6.36 -13.25
CA LEU A 287 -24.64 -6.61 -11.82
C LEU A 287 -24.85 -8.10 -11.57
N ARG A 288 -23.94 -8.67 -10.79
CA ARG A 288 -23.93 -10.09 -10.41
C ARG A 288 -24.12 -10.29 -8.93
N VAL A 289 -23.67 -9.37 -8.10
CA VAL A 289 -23.75 -9.50 -6.64
C VAL A 289 -24.46 -8.29 -6.08
N LEU A 290 -25.51 -8.51 -5.32
CA LEU A 290 -26.23 -7.46 -4.62
C LEU A 290 -26.48 -7.92 -3.18
N SER A 291 -25.86 -7.24 -2.22
CA SER A 291 -25.97 -7.55 -0.79
C SER A 291 -26.73 -6.44 -0.07
N PHE A 292 -27.73 -6.83 0.71
CA PHE A 292 -28.47 -5.93 1.59
C PHE A 292 -28.60 -6.50 3.01
N HIS A 293 -27.67 -7.37 3.40
CA HIS A 293 -27.72 -7.99 4.72
C HIS A 293 -27.83 -6.94 5.84
N GLY A 294 -28.55 -7.27 6.92
CA GLY A 294 -28.71 -6.34 8.05
C GLY A 294 -29.50 -5.06 7.76
N ASN A 295 -30.24 -4.98 6.64
CA ASN A 295 -31.27 -3.95 6.41
C ASN A 295 -32.66 -4.44 6.81
N ARG A 296 -33.58 -3.52 7.05
CA ARG A 296 -34.98 -3.83 7.39
C ARG A 296 -35.86 -3.73 6.15
N ILE A 297 -35.69 -4.69 5.23
CA ILE A 297 -36.43 -4.75 3.97
C ILE A 297 -37.59 -5.75 4.10
N SER A 298 -38.80 -5.35 3.70
CA SER A 298 -39.96 -6.24 3.71
C SER A 298 -39.92 -7.30 2.60
N ILE A 299 -40.68 -8.37 2.79
CA ILE A 299 -40.84 -9.41 1.76
C ILE A 299 -41.49 -8.84 0.48
N SER A 300 -42.39 -7.87 0.59
CA SER A 300 -42.98 -7.19 -0.58
C SER A 300 -41.92 -6.44 -1.37
N ALA A 301 -41.05 -5.67 -0.71
CA ALA A 301 -39.99 -4.94 -1.40
C ALA A 301 -38.95 -5.88 -2.04
N LEU A 302 -38.68 -7.04 -1.42
CA LEU A 302 -37.86 -8.09 -2.03
C LEU A 302 -38.51 -8.71 -3.27
N ARG A 303 -39.83 -8.91 -3.27
CA ARG A 303 -40.57 -9.37 -4.48
C ARG A 303 -40.47 -8.35 -5.60
N ASP A 304 -40.69 -7.07 -5.29
CA ASP A 304 -40.55 -5.99 -6.26
C ASP A 304 -39.14 -5.95 -6.86
N LEU A 305 -38.11 -6.10 -6.00
CA LEU A 305 -36.72 -6.20 -6.44
C LEU A 305 -36.50 -7.37 -7.40
N LEU A 306 -36.97 -8.57 -7.05
CA LEU A 306 -36.83 -9.75 -7.89
C LEU A 306 -37.52 -9.59 -9.25
N LEU A 307 -38.72 -8.99 -9.27
CA LEU A 307 -39.45 -8.71 -10.51
C LEU A 307 -38.69 -7.72 -11.41
N HIS A 308 -38.16 -6.64 -10.84
CA HIS A 308 -37.42 -5.61 -11.59
C HIS A 308 -36.03 -6.06 -12.03
N THR A 309 -35.42 -7.00 -11.30
CA THR A 309 -34.10 -7.55 -11.62
C THR A 309 -34.16 -8.89 -12.36
N ALA A 310 -35.34 -9.41 -12.69
CA ALA A 310 -35.53 -10.69 -13.39
C ALA A 310 -34.78 -10.78 -14.73
N ARG A 311 -34.48 -9.64 -15.36
CA ARG A 311 -33.68 -9.55 -16.60
C ARG A 311 -32.18 -9.78 -16.38
N LEU A 312 -31.71 -9.73 -15.13
CA LEU A 312 -30.33 -9.96 -14.74
C LEU A 312 -30.12 -11.46 -14.44
N SER A 313 -29.97 -12.25 -15.49
CA SER A 313 -29.87 -13.73 -15.41
C SER A 313 -28.67 -14.27 -14.61
N GLN A 314 -27.74 -13.40 -14.19
CA GLN A 314 -26.52 -13.74 -13.44
C GLN A 314 -26.49 -13.11 -12.04
N LEU A 315 -27.62 -12.57 -11.56
CA LEU A 315 -27.70 -11.90 -10.26
C LEU A 315 -27.83 -12.92 -9.11
N SER A 316 -26.84 -12.93 -8.23
CA SER A 316 -26.90 -13.52 -6.89
C SER A 316 -27.29 -12.44 -5.88
N ILE A 317 -28.36 -12.68 -5.13
CA ILE A 317 -28.79 -11.83 -4.02
C ILE A 317 -28.34 -12.47 -2.72
N GLU A 318 -27.58 -11.72 -1.92
CA GLU A 318 -27.13 -12.12 -0.58
C GLU A 318 -28.05 -11.44 0.45
N LEU A 319 -28.88 -12.26 1.12
CA LEU A 319 -29.87 -11.86 2.14
C LEU A 319 -29.28 -11.94 3.56
#